data_AF-A0A962H9D7-F1
#
_entry.id   AF-A0A962H9D7-F1
#
_cell.length_a   1.000
_cell.length_b   1.000
_cell.length_c   1.000
_cell.angle_alpha   90.00
_cell.angle_beta   90.00
_cell.angle_gamma   90.00
#
_symmetry.space_group_name_H-M   'P 1'
#
loop_
_entity.id
_entity.type
_entity.pdbx_description
1 polymer ?
#
loop_
_entity_poly.entity_id
_entity_poly.type
_entity_poly.pdbx_seq_one_letter_code
_entity_poly.pdbx_strand_id
1 'polypeptide(L)'
;ILADWLVDLALHPRSVRWSESLGRLGAAIPTGLFDNEGIERYLSGIFNAPGRSNDFRKLDRPLYVVAVDIDTGHAVRFGTGTDNTVPISKAVQASSALPGFYPPVEINGRYYVDGALQRTLHASIALDEDIDLLLALNPLVPFDASRMRDRGDEPPASLVDGG
;
A
#
# COMPACT_ATOMS: atom_id res chain seq x y z
N ILE A 1 -23.31 4.19 25.93
CA ILE A 1 -22.46 3.90 24.75
C ILE A 1 -22.18 2.39 24.63
N LEU A 2 -21.37 1.76 25.49
CA LEU A 2 -21.08 0.31 25.39
C LEU A 2 -22.28 -0.59 25.78
N ALA A 3 -23.09 -0.13 26.74
CA ALA A 3 -24.28 -0.86 27.21
C ALA A 3 -25.43 -0.84 26.19
N ASP A 4 -25.64 0.30 25.52
CA ASP A 4 -26.66 0.42 24.47
C ASP A 4 -26.36 -0.48 23.26
N TRP A 5 -25.07 -0.72 22.99
CA TRP A 5 -24.60 -1.56 21.89
C TRP A 5 -24.85 -3.07 22.13
N LEU A 6 -24.67 -3.56 23.36
CA LEU A 6 -24.96 -4.97 23.69
C LEU A 6 -26.44 -5.32 23.52
N VAL A 7 -27.31 -4.34 23.80
CA VAL A 7 -28.76 -4.48 23.63
C VAL A 7 -29.13 -4.47 22.14
N ASP A 8 -28.51 -3.61 21.34
CA ASP A 8 -28.83 -3.49 19.92
C ASP A 8 -28.35 -4.70 19.09
N LEU A 9 -27.21 -5.31 19.48
CA LEU A 9 -26.69 -6.55 18.91
C LEU A 9 -27.59 -7.76 19.20
N ALA A 10 -28.24 -7.77 20.37
CA ALA A 10 -29.16 -8.85 20.77
C ALA A 10 -30.51 -8.79 20.03
N LEU A 11 -30.94 -7.59 19.62
CA LEU A 11 -32.27 -7.37 19.04
C LEU A 11 -32.28 -7.39 17.49
N HIS A 12 -31.17 -7.09 16.81
CA HIS A 12 -31.13 -7.01 15.35
C HIS A 12 -29.96 -7.78 14.69
N PRO A 13 -29.89 -9.12 14.82
CA PRO A 13 -28.79 -9.93 14.29
C PRO A 13 -28.71 -10.05 12.76
N ARG A 14 -29.67 -9.47 12.01
CA ARG A 14 -29.80 -9.65 10.55
C ARG A 14 -29.53 -8.43 9.68
N SER A 15 -29.17 -7.27 10.25
CA SER A 15 -28.93 -6.03 9.47
C SER A 15 -27.46 -5.55 9.45
N VAL A 16 -26.56 -6.21 10.18
CA VAL A 16 -25.16 -5.76 10.25
C VAL A 16 -24.37 -6.30 9.06
N ARG A 17 -24.10 -5.44 8.08
CA ARG A 17 -23.18 -5.73 6.96
C ARG A 17 -21.79 -6.02 7.54
N TRP A 18 -21.26 -7.21 7.26
CA TRP A 18 -19.92 -7.67 7.68
C TRP A 18 -18.80 -6.63 7.49
N SER A 19 -18.85 -5.83 6.42
CA SER A 19 -17.90 -4.75 6.14
C SER A 19 -17.92 -3.62 7.18
N GLU A 20 -19.09 -3.33 7.74
CA GLU A 20 -19.27 -2.29 8.76
C GLU A 20 -18.83 -2.78 10.14
N SER A 21 -19.02 -4.07 10.42
CA SER A 21 -18.43 -4.74 11.58
C SER A 21 -16.90 -4.73 11.54
N LEU A 22 -16.26 -4.96 10.38
CA LEU A 22 -14.81 -4.88 10.26
C LEU A 22 -14.27 -3.47 10.49
N GLY A 23 -14.90 -2.45 9.90
CA GLY A 23 -14.47 -1.07 10.06
C GLY A 23 -14.55 -0.59 11.52
N ARG A 24 -15.57 -1.02 12.26
CA ARG A 24 -15.77 -0.61 13.66
C ARG A 24 -15.01 -1.49 14.66
N LEU A 25 -14.76 -2.77 14.35
CA LEU A 25 -13.80 -3.60 15.08
C LEU A 25 -12.39 -3.05 14.93
N GLY A 26 -12.00 -2.58 13.74
CA GLY A 26 -10.71 -1.91 13.50
C GLY A 26 -10.49 -0.69 14.40
N ALA A 27 -11.53 0.13 14.61
CA ALA A 27 -11.48 1.29 15.50
C ALA A 27 -11.41 0.95 17.01
N ALA A 28 -11.78 -0.27 17.38
CA ALA A 28 -11.74 -0.76 18.76
C ALA A 28 -10.49 -1.61 19.07
N ILE A 29 -9.65 -1.89 18.06
CA ILE A 29 -8.36 -2.55 18.27
C ILE A 29 -7.38 -1.47 18.73
N PRO A 30 -6.75 -1.64 19.91
CA PRO A 30 -5.69 -0.75 20.36
C PRO A 30 -4.68 -0.51 19.23
N THR A 31 -4.42 0.75 18.91
CA THR A 31 -3.51 1.17 17.83
C THR A 31 -2.08 0.64 17.97
N GLY A 32 -1.74 0.01 19.11
CA GLY A 32 -0.47 -0.68 19.35
C GLY A 32 -0.46 -2.20 19.14
N LEU A 33 -1.53 -2.83 18.62
CA LEU A 33 -1.57 -4.28 18.36
C LEU A 33 -1.39 -4.67 16.88
N PHE A 34 -1.49 -3.73 15.94
CA PHE A 34 -1.11 -3.97 14.55
C PHE A 34 0.35 -3.56 14.35
N ASP A 35 1.24 -4.46 14.73
CA ASP A 35 2.67 -4.27 14.55
C ASP A 35 3.06 -4.45 13.07
N ASN A 36 3.37 -3.32 12.42
CA ASN A 36 3.87 -3.32 11.04
C ASN A 36 5.30 -3.89 10.95
N GLU A 37 6.00 -4.12 12.07
CA GLU A 37 7.32 -4.79 12.07
C GLU A 37 7.23 -6.23 11.56
N GLY A 38 6.07 -6.89 11.73
CA GLY A 38 5.85 -8.23 11.16
C GLY A 38 5.99 -8.25 9.63
N ILE A 39 5.49 -7.21 8.96
CA ILE A 39 5.59 -7.04 7.51
C ILE A 39 7.04 -6.77 7.11
N GLU A 40 7.73 -5.88 7.80
CA GLU A 40 9.16 -5.60 7.55
C GLU A 40 9.99 -6.87 7.69
N ARG A 41 9.81 -7.62 8.78
CA ARG A 41 10.56 -8.85 9.06
C ARG A 41 10.32 -9.92 8.01
N TYR A 42 9.07 -10.07 7.59
CA TYR A 42 8.70 -11.02 6.52
C TYR A 42 9.34 -10.63 5.18
N LEU A 43 9.21 -9.37 4.77
CA LEU A 43 9.79 -8.86 3.52
C LEU A 43 11.32 -8.92 3.55
N SER A 44 11.94 -8.59 4.69
CA SER A 44 13.38 -8.71 4.90
C SER A 44 13.84 -10.16 4.72
N GLY A 45 13.09 -11.14 5.24
CA GLY A 45 13.35 -12.56 5.00
C GLY A 45 13.30 -12.94 3.51
N ILE A 46 12.29 -12.45 2.78
CA ILE A 46 12.16 -12.68 1.33
C ILE A 46 13.31 -12.04 0.55
N PHE A 47 13.64 -10.79 0.85
CA PHE A 47 14.62 -10.00 0.10
C PHE A 47 16.07 -10.38 0.40
N ASN A 48 16.35 -11.02 1.54
CA ASN A 48 17.66 -11.59 1.84
C ASN A 48 17.85 -13.03 1.31
N ALA A 49 16.85 -13.63 0.66
CA ALA A 49 16.99 -14.94 0.04
C ALA A 49 18.00 -14.93 -1.13
N PRO A 50 18.64 -16.07 -1.47
CA PRO A 50 19.59 -16.14 -2.57
C PRO A 50 19.00 -15.61 -3.89
N GLY A 51 19.77 -14.75 -4.58
CA GLY A 51 19.34 -14.11 -5.83
C GLY A 51 18.40 -12.91 -5.66
N ARG A 52 18.16 -12.44 -4.43
CA ARG A 52 17.40 -11.22 -4.15
C ARG A 52 18.25 -10.23 -3.35
N SER A 53 17.77 -9.00 -3.22
CA SER A 53 18.42 -8.00 -2.39
C SER A 53 17.42 -7.16 -1.62
N ASN A 54 17.75 -6.85 -0.37
CA ASN A 54 17.06 -5.86 0.47
C ASN A 54 17.72 -4.47 0.41
N ASP A 55 18.64 -4.27 -0.53
CA ASP A 55 19.44 -3.05 -0.67
C ASP A 55 19.21 -2.45 -2.06
N PHE A 56 18.67 -1.23 -2.12
CA PHE A 56 18.39 -0.52 -3.37
C PHE A 56 19.60 -0.44 -4.29
N ARG A 57 20.83 -0.36 -3.74
CA ARG A 57 22.07 -0.19 -4.50
C ARG A 57 22.53 -1.46 -5.21
N LYS A 58 21.93 -2.60 -4.90
CA LYS A 58 22.26 -3.91 -5.46
C LYS A 58 21.25 -4.39 -6.50
N LEU A 59 20.25 -3.57 -6.84
CA LEU A 59 19.25 -3.88 -7.85
C LEU A 59 19.76 -3.49 -9.25
N ASP A 60 19.52 -4.35 -10.24
CA ASP A 60 19.86 -4.09 -11.64
C ASP A 60 19.02 -2.96 -12.26
N ARG A 61 17.85 -2.68 -11.67
CA ARG A 61 16.92 -1.63 -12.11
C ARG A 61 16.64 -0.66 -10.97
N PRO A 62 16.50 0.65 -11.25
CA PRO A 62 16.07 1.63 -10.25
C PRO A 62 14.72 1.23 -9.66
N LEU A 63 14.64 1.25 -8.33
CA LEU A 63 13.42 1.06 -7.57
C LEU A 63 13.22 2.28 -6.68
N TYR A 64 12.00 2.78 -6.66
CA TYR A 64 11.59 3.88 -5.82
C TYR A 64 10.39 3.44 -4.97
N VAL A 65 10.47 3.68 -3.66
CA VAL A 65 9.38 3.45 -2.71
C VAL A 65 9.01 4.79 -2.09
N VAL A 66 7.72 5.08 -2.05
CA VAL A 66 7.22 6.41 -1.67
C VAL A 66 6.48 6.33 -0.35
N ALA A 67 6.83 7.20 0.59
CA ALA A 67 6.08 7.39 1.82
C ALA A 67 5.81 8.89 2.02
N VAL A 68 5.02 9.24 3.01
CA VAL A 68 4.78 10.63 3.40
C VAL A 68 5.41 10.89 4.76
N ASP A 69 6.24 11.92 4.85
CA ASP A 69 6.74 12.40 6.14
C ASP A 69 5.60 13.09 6.90
N ILE A 70 5.33 12.64 8.14
CA ILE A 70 4.15 13.08 8.88
C ILE A 70 4.26 14.53 9.38
N ASP A 71 5.48 15.00 9.65
CA ASP A 71 5.72 16.34 10.21
C ASP A 71 5.52 17.42 9.14
N THR A 72 5.94 17.12 7.91
CA THR A 72 5.87 18.05 6.77
C THR A 72 4.69 17.80 5.84
N GLY A 73 4.12 16.59 5.85
CA GLY A 73 3.09 16.16 4.91
C GLY A 73 3.59 15.98 3.47
N HIS A 74 4.90 15.98 3.23
CA HIS A 74 5.48 15.85 1.89
C HIS A 74 5.81 14.39 1.54
N ALA A 75 5.59 14.02 0.28
CA ALA A 75 6.04 12.74 -0.26
C ALA A 75 7.57 12.68 -0.28
N VAL A 76 8.11 11.58 0.26
CA VAL A 76 9.53 11.25 0.30
C VAL A 76 9.77 9.98 -0.51
N ARG A 77 10.84 9.99 -1.31
CA ARG A 77 11.29 8.87 -2.13
C ARG A 77 12.47 8.19 -1.44
N PHE A 78 12.37 6.87 -1.29
CA PHE A 78 13.49 5.99 -0.97
C PHE A 78 13.90 5.24 -2.23
N GLY A 79 15.19 5.14 -2.50
CA GLY A 79 15.70 4.45 -3.69
C GLY A 79 16.81 5.17 -4.43
N THR A 80 17.11 4.70 -5.64
CA THR A 80 18.20 5.21 -6.48
C THR A 80 18.12 6.74 -6.64
N GLY A 81 19.24 7.45 -6.53
CA GLY A 81 19.26 8.92 -6.62
C GLY A 81 18.66 9.68 -5.43
N THR A 82 18.15 8.99 -4.41
CA THR A 82 17.59 9.57 -3.16
C THR A 82 18.20 8.88 -1.93
N ASP A 83 17.49 8.80 -0.81
CA ASP A 83 17.96 7.99 0.32
C ASP A 83 17.85 6.50 -0.04
N ASN A 84 18.98 5.90 -0.39
CA ASN A 84 19.14 4.48 -0.74
C ASN A 84 19.85 3.68 0.36
N THR A 85 20.01 4.27 1.55
CA THR A 85 20.67 3.61 2.69
C THR A 85 19.70 2.77 3.52
N VAL A 86 18.41 3.10 3.42
CA VAL A 86 17.31 2.41 4.09
C VAL A 86 17.06 1.05 3.40
N PRO A 87 16.89 -0.05 4.16
CA PRO A 87 16.49 -1.33 3.58
C PRO A 87 15.16 -1.24 2.82
N ILE A 88 15.03 -1.97 1.72
CA ILE A 88 13.81 -1.98 0.89
C ILE A 88 12.59 -2.39 1.74
N SER A 89 12.74 -3.42 2.58
CA SER A 89 11.70 -3.88 3.51
C SER A 89 11.20 -2.76 4.42
N LYS A 90 12.11 -1.91 4.94
CA LYS A 90 11.79 -0.80 5.83
C LYS A 90 11.11 0.35 5.09
N ALA A 91 11.56 0.65 3.87
CA ALA A 91 10.90 1.63 3.01
C ALA A 91 9.47 1.19 2.66
N VAL A 92 9.26 -0.09 2.35
CA VAL A 92 7.92 -0.66 2.07
C VAL A 92 7.04 -0.65 3.32
N GLN A 93 7.61 -0.91 4.50
CA GLN A 93 6.92 -0.79 5.78
C GLN A 93 6.35 0.63 5.95
N ALA A 94 7.18 1.65 5.73
CA ALA A 94 6.78 3.06 5.80
C ALA A 94 5.71 3.41 4.75
N SER A 95 5.89 2.98 3.50
CA SER A 95 4.95 3.21 2.40
C SER A 95 3.58 2.56 2.63
N SER A 96 3.48 1.53 3.47
CA SER A 96 2.24 0.81 3.75
C SER A 96 1.62 1.17 5.11
N ALA A 97 2.21 2.13 5.84
CA ALA A 97 1.79 2.49 7.20
C ALA A 97 0.56 3.42 7.18
N LEU A 98 -0.61 2.86 6.86
CA LEU A 98 -1.86 3.61 6.74
C LEU A 98 -2.30 4.18 8.10
N PRO A 99 -2.44 5.52 8.23
CA PRO A 99 -2.83 6.13 9.50
C PRO A 99 -4.20 5.66 9.99
N GLY A 100 -4.26 5.42 11.31
CA GLY A 100 -5.43 4.81 11.97
C GLY A 100 -5.42 3.28 11.99
N PHE A 101 -4.66 2.64 11.10
CA PHE A 101 -4.50 1.17 11.06
C PHE A 101 -3.12 0.72 11.56
N TYR A 102 -2.06 1.40 11.14
CA TYR A 102 -0.67 1.09 11.51
C TYR A 102 0.02 2.29 12.15
N PRO A 103 0.97 2.07 13.09
CA PRO A 103 1.77 3.14 13.65
C PRO A 103 2.70 3.75 12.58
N PRO A 104 3.03 5.05 12.66
CA PRO A 104 4.05 5.65 11.81
C PRO A 104 5.39 4.94 11.96
N VAL A 105 6.13 4.82 10.87
CA VAL A 105 7.42 4.12 10.83
C VAL A 105 8.54 5.13 10.98
N GLU A 106 9.38 4.94 12.00
CA GLU A 106 10.57 5.76 12.20
C GLU A 106 11.71 5.31 11.28
N ILE A 107 12.29 6.25 10.54
CA ILE A 107 13.50 6.08 9.73
C ILE A 107 14.37 7.33 9.92
N ASN A 108 15.61 7.13 10.37
CA ASN A 108 16.58 8.22 10.58
C ASN A 108 16.04 9.38 11.44
N GLY A 109 15.26 9.08 12.48
CA GLY A 109 14.69 10.07 13.40
C GLY A 109 13.50 10.86 12.84
N ARG A 110 12.93 10.45 11.71
CA ARG A 110 11.71 11.01 11.11
C ARG A 110 10.63 9.95 11.00
N TYR A 111 9.37 10.37 11.08
CA TYR A 111 8.22 9.45 11.03
C TYR A 111 7.52 9.51 9.67
N TYR A 112 7.23 8.32 9.14
CA TYR A 112 6.64 8.15 7.82
C TYR A 112 5.35 7.34 7.87
N VAL A 113 4.42 7.69 6.98
CA VAL A 113 3.11 7.04 6.80
C VAL A 113 2.84 6.74 5.32
N ASP A 114 1.77 6.01 5.06
CA ASP A 114 1.34 5.60 3.72
C ASP A 114 1.17 6.79 2.75
N GLY A 115 1.77 6.66 1.55
CA GLY A 115 1.71 7.65 0.47
C GLY A 115 0.33 7.80 -0.18
N ALA A 116 -0.54 6.81 -0.05
CA ALA A 116 -1.91 6.82 -0.55
C ALA A 116 -2.77 7.94 0.05
N LEU A 117 -2.35 8.52 1.19
CA LEU A 117 -3.00 9.70 1.78
C LEU A 117 -2.88 10.96 0.92
N GLN A 118 -1.83 11.07 0.11
CA GLN A 118 -1.59 12.27 -0.70
C GLN A 118 -2.04 12.07 -2.14
N ARG A 119 -1.66 10.95 -2.77
CA ARG A 119 -2.06 10.56 -4.14
C ARG A 119 -2.04 9.04 -4.28
N THR A 120 -3.06 8.48 -4.91
CA THR A 120 -3.16 7.03 -5.21
C THR A 120 -2.09 6.53 -6.19
N LEU A 121 -1.57 7.41 -7.04
CA LEU A 121 -0.55 7.08 -8.04
C LEU A 121 0.46 8.23 -8.10
N HIS A 122 1.70 7.98 -7.69
CA HIS A 122 2.77 8.95 -7.75
C HIS A 122 3.41 9.02 -9.16
N ALA A 123 2.61 9.16 -10.21
CA ALA A 123 3.10 9.21 -11.60
C ALA A 123 4.11 10.35 -11.86
N SER A 124 3.97 11.46 -11.12
CA SER A 124 4.92 12.58 -11.19
C SER A 124 6.36 12.18 -10.83
N ILE A 125 6.54 11.09 -10.09
CA ILE A 125 7.87 10.58 -9.72
C ILE A 125 8.55 9.92 -10.91
N ALA A 126 7.78 9.21 -11.74
CA ALA A 126 8.29 8.57 -12.94
C ALA A 126 8.53 9.58 -14.07
N LEU A 127 7.78 10.69 -14.10
CA LEU A 127 7.95 11.75 -15.10
C LEU A 127 9.25 12.55 -14.94
N ASP A 128 9.90 12.50 -13.79
CA ASP A 128 11.20 13.15 -13.57
C ASP A 128 12.37 12.39 -14.24
N GLU A 129 12.15 11.16 -14.74
CA GLU A 129 13.18 10.23 -15.20
C GLU A 129 13.32 10.16 -16.74
N ASP A 130 12.92 11.22 -17.47
CA ASP A 130 12.98 11.29 -18.95
C ASP A 130 12.47 10.01 -19.65
N ILE A 131 11.25 9.60 -19.27
CA ILE A 131 10.65 8.35 -19.77
C ILE A 131 9.78 8.58 -21.01
N ASP A 132 9.92 7.70 -22.00
CA ASP A 132 9.06 7.71 -23.20
C ASP A 132 7.69 7.06 -22.95
N LEU A 133 7.59 6.13 -21.99
CA LEU A 133 6.39 5.35 -21.70
C LEU A 133 6.25 5.07 -20.20
N LEU A 134 5.08 5.40 -19.63
CA LEU A 134 4.70 5.06 -18.25
C LEU A 134 3.55 4.05 -18.24
N LEU A 135 3.81 2.88 -17.66
CA LEU A 135 2.77 1.90 -17.36
C LEU A 135 2.30 2.07 -15.92
N ALA A 136 1.04 2.48 -15.73
CA ALA A 136 0.45 2.71 -14.42
C ALA A 136 -0.59 1.64 -14.08
N LEU A 137 -0.39 0.95 -12.95
CA LEU A 137 -1.34 -0.04 -12.42
C LEU A 137 -2.16 0.60 -11.29
N ASN A 138 -3.45 0.82 -11.52
CA ASN A 138 -4.38 1.31 -10.50
C ASN A 138 -5.37 0.20 -10.12
N PRO A 139 -5.15 -0.53 -9.01
CA PRO A 139 -6.05 -1.59 -8.59
C PRO A 139 -7.35 -1.08 -7.93
N LEU A 140 -7.48 0.23 -7.67
CA LEU A 140 -8.63 0.81 -6.96
C LEU A 140 -9.81 1.16 -7.87
N VAL A 141 -9.66 1.03 -9.18
CA VAL A 141 -10.78 1.20 -10.11
C VAL A 141 -11.43 -0.14 -10.39
N PRO A 142 -12.76 -0.27 -10.22
CA PRO A 142 -13.46 -1.51 -10.55
C PRO A 142 -13.32 -1.79 -12.04
N PHE A 143 -12.76 -2.96 -12.37
CA PHE A 143 -12.67 -3.44 -13.74
C PHE A 143 -14.02 -3.96 -14.19
N ASP A 144 -14.65 -3.28 -15.14
CA ASP A 144 -15.91 -3.70 -15.73
C ASP A 144 -15.65 -4.52 -17.00
N ALA A 145 -15.58 -5.84 -16.83
CA ALA A 145 -15.40 -6.80 -17.92
C ALA A 145 -16.61 -6.85 -18.89
N SER A 146 -17.77 -6.29 -18.50
CA SER A 146 -18.97 -6.32 -19.35
C SER A 146 -18.84 -5.39 -20.56
N ARG A 147 -18.05 -4.32 -20.44
CA ARG A 147 -17.79 -3.36 -21.53
C ARG A 147 -17.03 -3.95 -22.72
N MET A 148 -16.33 -5.08 -22.54
CA MET A 148 -15.71 -5.80 -23.66
C MET A 148 -16.75 -6.54 -24.51
N ARG A 149 -17.84 -7.02 -23.90
CA ARG A 149 -18.92 -7.71 -24.60
C ARG A 149 -19.75 -6.77 -25.47
N ASP A 150 -19.95 -5.53 -25.03
CA ASP A 150 -20.76 -4.54 -25.76
C ASP A 150 -20.05 -3.95 -26.99
N ARG A 151 -18.72 -4.07 -27.09
CA ARG A 151 -17.96 -3.64 -28.27
C ARG A 151 -17.93 -4.65 -29.41
N GLY A 152 -18.49 -5.85 -29.22
CA GLY A 152 -18.46 -6.91 -30.24
C GLY A 152 -17.08 -7.56 -30.42
N ASP A 153 -16.11 -7.21 -29.59
CA ASP A 153 -14.81 -7.87 -29.56
C ASP A 153 -14.95 -9.18 -28.78
N GLU A 154 -14.64 -10.31 -29.43
CA GLU A 154 -14.50 -11.57 -28.70
C GLU A 154 -13.45 -11.40 -27.59
N PRO A 155 -13.72 -11.86 -26.35
CA PRO A 155 -12.71 -11.81 -25.31
C PRO A 155 -11.47 -12.56 -25.81
N PRO A 156 -10.27 -11.96 -25.73
CA PRO A 156 -9.07 -12.62 -26.21
C PRO A 156 -8.95 -13.96 -25.48
N ALA A 157 -8.69 -15.02 -26.24
CA ALA A 157 -8.64 -16.39 -25.72
C ALA A 157 -7.59 -16.55 -24.59
N SER A 158 -6.66 -15.61 -24.50
CA SER A 158 -5.68 -15.48 -23.43
C SER A 158 -5.38 -14.01 -23.11
N LEU A 159 -5.14 -13.72 -21.83
CA LEU A 159 -4.80 -12.38 -21.34
C LEU A 159 -3.46 -11.84 -21.89
N VAL A 160 -2.64 -12.70 -22.51
CA VAL A 160 -1.36 -12.31 -23.13
C VAL A 160 -1.51 -11.79 -24.57
N ASP A 161 -2.66 -12.01 -25.22
CA ASP A 161 -2.85 -11.71 -26.64
C ASP A 161 -3.44 -10.30 -26.91
N GLY A 162 -3.72 -9.53 -25.86
CA GLY A 162 -4.36 -8.21 -25.94
C GLY A 162 -3.43 -6.99 -25.78
N GLY A 163 -2.13 -7.16 -26.03
CA GLY A 163 -1.11 -6.09 -25.92
C GLY A 163 -0.93 -5.28 -27.18
#